data_AF-A0A814WY95-F1
#
_entry.id   AF-A0A814WY95-F1
#
_cell.length_a   1.000
_cell.length_b   1.000
_cell.length_c   1.000
_cell.angle_alpha   90.00
_cell.angle_beta   90.00
_cell.angle_gamma   90.00
#
_symmetry.space_group_name_H-M   'P 1'
#
loop_
_entity.id
_entity.type
_entity.pdbx_description
1 polymer ?
#
loop_
_entity_poly.entity_id
_entity_poly.type
_entity_poly.pdbx_seq_one_letter_code
_entity_poly.pdbx_strand_id
1 'polypeptide(L)'
;MNQNMSKVNVILEKSSSTNAKFEQFMANVIEQDKKVEMNIQDLQKNGQTMMSHITQLQVYSTRHENLFKKVFLPIIDDLLKFMLSMNRDKHDRVVDADFGVTLE
;
A
#
# COMPACT_ATOMS: atom_id res chain seq x y z
N MET A 1 59.56 14.79 46.90
CA MET A 1 58.17 15.30 46.82
C MET A 1 57.69 15.60 45.39
N ASN A 2 58.51 16.17 44.48
CA ASN A 2 58.07 16.52 43.11
C ASN A 2 57.67 15.36 42.17
N GLN A 3 58.26 14.17 42.30
CA GLN A 3 57.95 13.05 41.39
C GLN A 3 56.56 12.43 41.60
N ASN A 4 56.02 12.50 42.82
CA ASN A 4 54.67 11.98 43.10
C ASN A 4 53.58 12.94 42.59
N MET A 5 53.79 14.26 42.71
CA MET A 5 52.89 15.28 42.14
C MET A 5 52.81 15.20 40.61
N SER A 6 53.93 14.96 39.93
CA SER A 6 53.96 14.76 38.47
C SER A 6 53.15 13.53 38.02
N LYS A 7 53.25 12.40 38.73
CA LYS A 7 52.46 11.19 38.42
C LYS A 7 50.96 11.39 38.63
N VAL A 8 50.57 12.13 39.67
CA VAL A 8 49.17 12.47 39.96
C VAL A 8 48.57 13.33 38.86
N ASN A 9 49.30 14.33 38.36
CA ASN A 9 48.83 15.17 37.25
C ASN A 9 48.58 14.36 35.95
N VAL A 10 49.48 13.43 35.61
CA VAL A 10 49.31 12.58 34.42
C VAL A 10 48.07 11.68 34.54
N ILE A 11 47.78 11.17 35.74
CA ILE A 11 46.58 10.34 35.98
C ILE A 11 45.31 11.20 35.86
N LEU A 12 45.32 12.42 36.40
CA LEU A 12 44.19 13.35 36.32
C LEU A 12 43.91 13.78 34.87
N GLU A 13 44.94 14.13 34.09
CA GLU A 13 44.79 14.45 32.67
C GLU A 13 44.23 13.28 31.86
N LYS A 14 44.75 12.07 32.10
CA LYS A 14 44.27 10.86 31.43
C LYS A 14 42.81 10.56 31.79
N SER A 15 42.44 10.69 33.07
CA SER A 15 41.07 10.50 33.54
C SER A 15 40.10 11.54 32.96
N SER A 16 40.50 12.81 32.95
CA SER A 16 39.73 13.90 32.34
C SER A 16 39.50 13.70 30.84
N SER A 17 40.56 13.32 30.10
CA SER A 17 40.44 13.01 28.66
C SER A 17 39.55 11.79 28.36
N THR A 18 39.57 10.79 29.27
CA THR A 18 38.72 9.60 29.15
C THR A 18 37.25 9.96 29.39
N ASN A 19 36.99 10.83 30.39
CA ASN A 19 35.64 11.31 30.68
C ASN A 19 35.07 12.12 29.51
N ALA A 20 35.85 13.01 28.90
CA ALA A 20 35.42 13.78 27.73
C ALA A 20 35.06 12.89 26.52
N LYS A 21 35.85 11.82 26.28
CA LYS A 21 35.54 10.85 25.22
C LYS A 21 34.27 10.05 25.52
N PHE A 22 34.03 9.71 26.78
CA PHE A 22 32.82 9.01 27.20
C PHE A 22 31.58 9.89 27.03
N GLU A 23 31.64 11.16 27.45
CA GLU A 23 30.55 12.12 27.25
C GLU A 23 30.24 12.32 25.76
N GLN A 24 31.27 12.43 24.91
CA GLN A 24 31.10 12.52 23.46
C GLN A 24 30.49 11.25 22.86
N PHE A 25 30.91 10.07 23.32
CA PHE A 25 30.30 8.81 22.92
C PHE A 25 28.82 8.75 23.29
N MET A 26 28.47 9.11 24.53
CA MET A 26 27.08 9.14 24.99
C MET A 26 26.24 10.14 24.18
N ALA A 27 26.78 11.33 23.89
CA ALA A 27 26.10 12.31 23.05
C ALA A 27 25.81 11.77 21.64
N ASN A 28 26.79 11.07 21.03
CA ASN A 28 26.62 10.46 19.71
C ASN A 28 25.55 9.36 19.71
N VAL A 29 25.53 8.51 20.75
CA VAL A 29 24.51 7.45 20.89
C VAL A 29 23.12 8.07 21.03
N ILE A 30 22.96 9.09 21.89
CA ILE A 30 21.68 9.79 22.08
C ILE A 30 21.20 10.43 20.77
N GLU A 31 22.10 11.00 19.97
CA GLU A 31 21.74 11.58 18.68
C GLU A 31 21.29 10.50 17.68
N GLN A 32 21.97 9.34 17.66
CA GLN A 32 21.58 8.21 16.81
C GLN A 32 20.22 7.64 17.22
N ASP A 33 19.96 7.47 18.52
CA ASP A 33 18.68 6.98 19.03
C ASP A 33 17.54 7.91 18.63
N LYS A 34 17.73 9.22 18.73
CA LYS A 34 16.73 10.21 18.26
C LYS A 34 16.43 10.08 16.76
N LYS A 35 17.46 9.84 15.93
CA LYS A 35 17.27 9.64 14.48
C LYS A 35 16.49 8.35 14.21
N VAL A 36 16.78 7.27 14.93
CA VAL A 36 16.04 6.01 14.81
C VAL A 36 14.58 6.19 15.24
N GLU A 37 14.33 6.89 16.34
CA GLU A 37 12.99 7.18 16.84
C GLU A 37 12.17 7.97 15.80
N MET A 38 12.74 9.02 15.21
CA MET A 38 12.10 9.77 14.12
C MET A 38 11.76 8.87 12.92
N ASN A 39 12.69 8.03 12.49
CA ASN A 39 12.45 7.12 11.37
C ASN A 39 11.32 6.12 11.66
N ILE A 40 11.22 5.62 12.91
CA ILE A 40 10.12 4.74 13.32
C ILE A 40 8.78 5.48 13.27
N GLN A 41 8.72 6.72 13.75
CA GLN A 41 7.50 7.54 13.70
C GLN A 41 7.04 7.80 12.26
N ASP A 42 7.97 8.09 11.35
CA ASP A 42 7.67 8.28 9.92
C ASP A 42 7.16 6.99 9.27
N LEU A 43 7.77 5.85 9.57
CA LEU A 43 7.32 4.54 9.10
C LEU A 43 5.91 4.21 9.61
N GLN A 44 5.60 4.51 10.87
CA GLN A 44 4.26 4.31 11.44
C GLN A 44 3.21 5.17 10.71
N LYS A 45 3.51 6.46 10.47
CA LYS A 45 2.62 7.37 9.74
C LYS A 45 2.37 6.90 8.31
N ASN A 46 3.42 6.47 7.61
CA ASN A 46 3.32 5.92 6.27
C ASN A 46 2.50 4.63 6.24
N GLY A 47 2.71 3.74 7.22
CA GLY A 47 1.92 2.51 7.38
C GLY A 47 0.43 2.78 7.60
N GLN A 48 0.07 3.76 8.44
CA GLN A 48 -1.33 4.16 8.65
C GLN A 48 -1.97 4.71 7.37
N THR A 49 -1.24 5.54 6.62
CA THR A 49 -1.71 6.09 5.34
C THR A 49 -1.95 4.98 4.32
N MET A 50 -1.02 4.01 4.23
CA MET A 50 -1.14 2.87 3.33
C MET A 50 -2.36 2.00 3.68
N MET A 51 -2.61 1.78 4.97
CA MET A 51 -3.79 1.02 5.41
C MET A 51 -5.09 1.70 4.97
N SER A 52 -5.17 3.04 5.11
CA SER A 52 -6.32 3.81 4.64
C SER A 52 -6.56 3.64 3.12
N HIS A 53 -5.49 3.72 2.32
CA HIS A 53 -5.58 3.53 0.87
C HIS A 53 -6.05 2.11 0.51
N ILE A 54 -5.56 1.08 1.19
CA ILE A 54 -5.98 -0.31 0.98
C ILE A 54 -7.48 -0.46 1.25
N THR A 55 -7.98 0.09 2.37
CA THR A 55 -9.41 0.04 2.69
C THR A 55 -10.25 0.74 1.62
N GLN A 56 -9.82 1.89 1.11
CA GLN A 56 -10.53 2.58 0.02
C GLN A 56 -10.56 1.76 -1.27
N LEU A 57 -9.43 1.14 -1.64
CA LEU A 57 -9.35 0.27 -2.82
C LEU A 57 -10.25 -0.95 -2.70
N GLN A 58 -10.36 -1.55 -1.51
CA GLN A 58 -11.31 -2.64 -1.27
C GLN A 58 -12.75 -2.18 -1.50
N VAL A 59 -13.14 -1.01 -0.98
CA VAL A 59 -14.49 -0.45 -1.20
C VAL A 59 -14.75 -0.21 -2.69
N TYR A 60 -13.78 0.36 -3.42
CA TYR A 60 -13.91 0.57 -4.87
C TYR A 60 -14.04 -0.75 -5.63
N SER A 61 -13.23 -1.75 -5.29
CA SER A 61 -13.28 -3.08 -5.90
C SER A 61 -14.66 -3.71 -5.71
N THR A 62 -15.20 -3.72 -4.48
CA THR A 62 -16.53 -4.26 -4.20
C THR A 62 -17.63 -3.48 -4.93
N ARG A 63 -17.52 -2.15 -5.05
CA ARG A 63 -18.47 -1.35 -5.83
C ARG A 63 -18.40 -1.68 -7.32
N HIS A 64 -17.20 -1.81 -7.88
CA HIS A 64 -16.99 -2.21 -9.27
C HIS A 64 -17.55 -3.59 -9.56
N GLU A 65 -17.30 -4.57 -8.69
CA GLU A 65 -17.85 -5.92 -8.82
C GLU A 65 -19.39 -5.91 -8.79
N ASN A 66 -19.97 -5.12 -7.87
CA ASN A 66 -21.43 -4.97 -7.79
C ASN A 66 -22.01 -4.30 -9.04
N LEU A 67 -21.38 -3.25 -9.57
CA LEU A 67 -21.80 -2.62 -10.83
C LEU A 67 -21.71 -3.61 -11.99
N PHE A 68 -20.63 -4.37 -12.08
CA PHE A 68 -20.46 -5.37 -13.11
C PHE A 68 -21.55 -6.45 -13.05
N LYS A 69 -21.78 -7.03 -11.86
CA LYS A 69 -22.75 -8.10 -11.67
C LYS A 69 -24.21 -7.66 -11.79
N LYS A 70 -24.55 -6.45 -11.31
CA LYS A 70 -25.95 -6.00 -11.22
C LYS A 70 -26.38 -5.10 -12.37
N VAL A 71 -25.45 -4.51 -13.11
CA VAL A 71 -25.76 -3.58 -14.21
C VAL A 71 -25.25 -4.13 -15.51
N PHE A 72 -23.94 -4.36 -15.65
CA PHE A 72 -23.35 -4.74 -16.93
C PHE A 72 -23.77 -6.15 -17.38
N LEU A 73 -23.72 -7.15 -16.49
CA LEU A 73 -24.14 -8.51 -16.83
C LEU A 73 -25.62 -8.57 -17.27
N PRO A 74 -26.58 -7.98 -16.55
CA PRO A 74 -27.97 -7.93 -17.00
C PRO A 74 -28.15 -7.21 -18.34
N ILE A 75 -27.46 -6.08 -18.56
CA ILE A 75 -27.54 -5.37 -19.85
C ILE A 75 -27.04 -6.26 -21.00
N ILE A 76 -25.93 -6.98 -20.80
CA ILE A 76 -25.41 -7.91 -21.81
C ILE A 76 -26.41 -9.05 -22.06
N ASP A 77 -26.98 -9.63 -21.00
CA ASP A 77 -27.98 -10.69 -21.11
C ASP A 77 -29.23 -10.22 -21.87
N ASP A 78 -29.72 -9.01 -21.57
CA ASP A 78 -30.87 -8.41 -22.26
C ASP A 78 -30.56 -8.10 -23.72
N LEU A 79 -29.35 -7.62 -24.04
CA LEU A 79 -28.91 -7.42 -25.42
C LEU A 79 -28.83 -8.74 -26.21
N LEU A 80 -28.33 -9.80 -25.58
CA LEU A 80 -28.27 -11.14 -26.19
C LEU A 80 -29.68 -11.69 -26.44
N LYS A 81 -30.59 -11.55 -25.47
CA LYS A 81 -32.01 -11.92 -25.64
C LYS A 81 -32.68 -11.12 -26.74
N PHE A 82 -32.42 -9.82 -26.81
CA PHE A 82 -32.94 -8.95 -27.87
C PHE A 82 -32.45 -9.40 -29.24
N MET A 83 -31.14 -9.61 -29.42
CA MET A 83 -30.55 -10.12 -30.66
C MET A 83 -31.14 -11.49 -31.07
N LEU A 84 -31.31 -12.41 -30.12
CA LEU A 84 -31.96 -13.70 -30.36
C LEU A 84 -33.42 -13.54 -30.79
N SER A 85 -34.17 -12.62 -30.17
CA SER A 85 -35.56 -12.36 -30.53
C SER A 85 -35.73 -11.77 -31.93
N MET A 86 -34.77 -10.96 -32.40
CA MET A 86 -34.77 -10.44 -33.77
C MET A 86 -34.50 -11.52 -34.81
N ASN A 87 -33.81 -12.59 -34.43
CA ASN A 87 -33.52 -13.74 -35.27
C ASN A 87 -34.57 -14.85 -35.13
N ARG A 88 -35.78 -14.56 -34.62
CA ARG A 88 -36.88 -15.53 -34.56
C ARG A 88 -38.13 -15.03 -35.30
N ASP A 89 -38.78 -15.93 -36.03
CA ASP A 89 -40.02 -15.63 -36.74
C ASP A 89 -41.25 -15.66 -35.81
N LYS A 90 -42.45 -15.37 -36.35
CA LYS A 90 -43.72 -15.37 -35.59
C LYS A 90 -44.11 -16.74 -34.99
N HIS A 91 -43.38 -17.80 -35.33
CA HIS A 91 -43.59 -19.19 -34.91
C HIS A 91 -42.42 -19.71 -34.06
N ASP A 92 -41.58 -18.80 -33.53
CA ASP A 92 -40.42 -19.11 -32.68
C ASP A 92 -39.29 -19.89 -33.37
N ARG A 93 -39.25 -19.90 -34.71
CA ARG A 93 -38.17 -20.54 -35.49
C ARG A 93 -37.03 -19.56 -35.73
N VAL A 94 -35.79 -20.04 -35.61
CA VAL A 94 -34.60 -19.22 -35.93
C VAL A 94 -34.64 -18.86 -37.42
N VAL A 95 -34.61 -17.57 -37.73
CA VAL A 95 -34.56 -17.05 -39.10
C VAL A 95 -33.17 -17.33 -39.64
N ASP A 96 -33.09 -18.28 -40.57
CA ASP A 96 -31.87 -18.59 -41.28
C ASP A 96 -31.52 -17.41 -42.20
N ALA A 97 -30.32 -16.84 -42.04
CA ALA A 97 -29.89 -15.67 -42.80
C ALA A 97 -29.74 -15.97 -44.30
N ASP A 98 -29.63 -17.26 -44.66
CA ASP A 98 -29.53 -17.74 -46.02
C ASP A 98 -30.89 -17.93 -46.72
N PHE A 99 -32.01 -17.87 -45.99
CA PHE A 99 -33.37 -18.01 -46.54
C PHE A 99 -34.14 -16.69 -46.46
N GLY A 100 -33.79 -15.75 -47.33
CA GLY A 100 -34.60 -14.56 -47.62
C GLY A 100 -35.96 -14.81 -48.30
N VAL A 101 -36.46 -16.05 -48.30
CA VAL A 101 -37.79 -16.41 -48.84
C VAL A 101 -38.33 -17.58 -48.03
N THR A 102 -39.45 -17.36 -47.32
CA THR A 102 -40.32 -18.44 -46.85
C THR A 102 -40.78 -19.26 -48.06
N LEU A 103 -40.31 -20.50 -48.19
CA LEU A 103 -40.95 -21.48 -49.06
C LEU A 103 -42.31 -21.85 -48.44
N GLU A 104 -43.33 -21.80 -49.30
CA GLU A 104 -44.77 -21.98 -49.05
C GLU A 104 -45.13 -23.11 -48.06
#